data_AF-A0A539D7V3-F1
#
_entry.id   AF-A0A539D7V3-F1
#
_cell.length_a   1.000
_cell.length_b   1.000
_cell.length_c   1.000
_cell.angle_alpha   90.00
_cell.angle_beta   90.00
_cell.angle_gamma   90.00
#
_symmetry.space_group_name_H-M   'P 1'
#
loop_
_entity.id
_entity.type
_entity.pdbx_description
1 polymer ?
#
loop_
_entity_poly.entity_id
_entity_poly.type
_entity_poly.pdbx_seq_one_letter_code
_entity_poly.pdbx_strand_id
1 'polypeptide(L)'
;MAKAIDQLGWRRRDIESWDDGETIEILAPERWTDQAVAAALETGLAVGAHGRLRIRDGVEAVAERIAGWAVAADAIEAEEEEAFAERLALLMASDALRLERPLIRASLGVGACAAYSACCIDWPTQGPAETDAISSVQRVLASGARLAIRGAPSPDAMDAIDALTRLLGRESDAVRIAPGDDALTSIAADRPRLAAAASAGARRIDASLSTVAAMRGGPTA
;
A
#
# COMPACT_ATOMS: atom_id res chain seq x y z
N MET A 1 27.61 2.61 -1.96
CA MET A 1 27.44 1.73 -3.14
C MET A 1 26.29 2.30 -3.96
N ALA A 2 26.37 2.34 -5.29
CA ALA A 2 25.21 2.77 -6.10
C ALA A 2 24.12 1.70 -6.03
N LYS A 3 22.85 2.09 -5.79
CA LYS A 3 21.73 1.14 -5.67
C LYS A 3 21.44 0.54 -7.04
N ALA A 4 20.98 -0.71 -7.12
CA ALA A 4 20.66 -1.35 -8.41
C ALA A 4 19.66 -0.54 -9.27
N ILE A 5 18.77 0.20 -8.61
CA ILE A 5 17.78 1.08 -9.23
C ILE A 5 18.41 2.26 -10.01
N ASP A 6 19.65 2.64 -9.71
CA ASP A 6 20.40 3.71 -10.40
C ASP A 6 20.73 3.35 -11.85
N GLN A 7 20.84 2.05 -12.15
CA GLN A 7 21.22 1.55 -13.47
C GLN A 7 20.11 1.70 -14.52
N LEU A 8 18.89 2.06 -14.10
CA LEU A 8 17.71 2.10 -14.96
C LEU A 8 17.57 3.36 -15.82
N GLY A 9 18.41 4.38 -15.58
CA GLY A 9 18.29 5.68 -16.22
C GLY A 9 17.10 6.48 -15.68
N TRP A 10 17.35 7.72 -15.24
CA TRP A 10 16.34 8.61 -14.69
C TRP A 10 16.32 9.90 -15.48
N ARG A 11 15.15 10.28 -16.01
CA ARG A 11 14.98 11.50 -16.78
C ARG A 11 14.09 12.48 -16.04
N ARG A 12 14.47 13.75 -16.08
CA ARG A 12 13.59 14.85 -15.68
C ARG A 12 12.57 15.08 -16.78
N ARG A 13 11.32 15.27 -16.37
CA ARG A 13 10.21 15.63 -17.25
C ARG A 13 9.54 16.86 -16.66
N ASP A 14 9.23 17.80 -17.53
CA ASP A 14 8.45 18.96 -17.19
C ASP A 14 7.02 18.67 -17.63
N ILE A 15 6.09 18.68 -16.68
CA ILE A 15 4.66 18.48 -16.95
C ILE A 15 3.94 19.78 -16.64
N GLU A 16 3.27 20.34 -17.63
CA GLU A 16 2.42 21.51 -17.44
C GLU A 16 1.19 21.12 -16.62
N SER A 17 1.03 21.73 -15.44
CA SER A 17 -0.21 21.63 -14.67
C SER A 17 -1.32 22.35 -15.44
N TRP A 18 -2.43 21.65 -15.67
CA TRP A 18 -3.60 22.21 -16.34
C TRP A 18 -4.35 23.25 -15.49
N ASP A 19 -4.23 23.17 -14.16
CA ASP A 19 -5.01 24.00 -13.24
C ASP A 19 -4.34 25.35 -12.94
N ASP A 20 -3.02 25.38 -12.81
CA ASP A 20 -2.30 26.55 -12.26
C ASP A 20 -1.31 27.19 -13.24
N GLY A 21 -1.05 26.55 -14.39
CA GLY A 21 0.02 26.95 -15.32
C GLY A 21 1.44 26.77 -14.75
N GLU A 22 1.56 26.19 -13.56
CA GLU A 22 2.84 25.83 -12.96
C GLU A 22 3.41 24.56 -13.62
N THR A 23 4.71 24.60 -13.92
CA THR A 23 5.43 23.43 -14.44
C THR A 23 5.88 22.55 -13.28
N ILE A 24 5.44 21.30 -13.28
CA ILE A 24 5.87 20.29 -12.30
C ILE A 24 7.09 19.56 -12.89
N GLU A 25 8.23 19.67 -12.21
CA GLU A 25 9.45 18.94 -12.55
C GLU A 25 9.40 17.56 -11.89
N ILE A 26 9.35 16.49 -12.70
CA ILE A 26 9.29 15.11 -12.22
C ILE A 26 10.52 14.32 -12.65
N LEU A 27 11.21 13.72 -11.69
CA LEU A 27 12.23 12.70 -11.96
C LEU A 27 11.57 11.31 -12.06
N ALA A 28 11.57 10.74 -13.26
CA ALA A 28 10.94 9.46 -13.58
C ALA A 28 11.91 8.50 -14.28
N PRO A 29 11.67 7.17 -14.25
CA PRO A 29 12.46 6.23 -15.05
C PRO A 29 12.39 6.59 -16.53
N GLU A 30 13.53 6.50 -17.22
CA GLU A 30 13.64 6.95 -18.61
C GLU A 30 12.70 6.17 -19.54
N ARG A 31 12.58 4.86 -19.31
CA ARG A 31 11.73 3.93 -20.07
C ARG A 31 10.23 4.07 -19.82
N TRP A 32 9.80 4.82 -18.81
CA TRP A 32 8.37 4.92 -18.49
C TRP A 32 7.63 5.72 -19.58
N THR A 33 6.44 5.26 -19.95
CA THR A 33 5.55 6.06 -20.80
C THR A 33 4.98 7.24 -20.04
N ASP A 34 4.48 8.26 -20.72
CA ASP A 34 3.84 9.40 -20.05
C ASP A 34 2.60 8.97 -19.26
N GLN A 35 1.89 7.94 -19.76
CA GLN A 35 0.79 7.30 -19.02
C GLN A 35 1.24 6.67 -17.70
N ALA A 36 2.42 6.02 -17.66
CA ALA A 36 2.96 5.45 -16.43
C ALA A 36 3.36 6.54 -15.42
N VAL A 37 3.91 7.66 -15.91
CA VAL A 37 4.22 8.83 -15.08
C VAL A 37 2.95 9.45 -14.52
N ALA A 38 1.91 9.63 -15.35
CA ALA A 38 0.60 10.13 -14.91
C ALA A 38 -0.01 9.23 -13.83
N ALA A 39 -0.01 7.91 -14.03
CA ALA A 39 -0.52 6.97 -13.03
C ALA A 39 0.26 7.04 -11.70
N ALA A 40 1.58 7.27 -11.76
CA ALA A 40 2.40 7.44 -10.55
C ALA A 40 2.08 8.75 -9.80
N LEU A 41 1.74 9.82 -10.51
CA LEU A 41 1.26 11.05 -9.89
C LEU A 41 -0.09 10.83 -9.20
N GLU A 42 -1.07 10.24 -9.90
CA GLU A 42 -2.39 9.99 -9.34
C GLU A 42 -2.39 9.06 -8.12
N THR A 43 -1.45 8.11 -8.09
CA THR A 43 -1.31 7.17 -6.97
C THR A 43 -0.58 7.78 -5.77
N GLY A 44 0.06 8.94 -5.94
CA GLY A 44 0.90 9.56 -4.93
C GLY A 44 2.29 8.93 -4.82
N LEU A 45 2.71 8.12 -5.79
CA LEU A 45 4.03 7.51 -5.85
C LEU A 45 5.12 8.56 -6.12
N ALA A 46 4.79 9.64 -6.83
CA ALA A 46 5.70 10.76 -7.01
C ALA A 46 5.70 11.65 -5.75
N VAL A 47 6.76 11.57 -4.94
CA VAL A 47 6.88 12.32 -3.68
C VAL A 47 7.81 13.52 -3.85
N GLY A 48 7.59 14.59 -3.09
CA GLY A 48 8.41 15.79 -3.14
C GLY A 48 7.68 17.03 -2.64
N ALA A 49 8.27 18.20 -2.87
CA ALA A 49 7.72 19.47 -2.42
C ALA A 49 8.01 20.58 -3.44
N HIS A 50 7.20 21.64 -3.42
CA HIS A 50 7.39 22.86 -4.23
C HIS A 50 7.52 22.58 -5.74
N GLY A 51 6.59 21.79 -6.31
CA GLY A 51 6.57 21.48 -7.74
C GLY A 51 7.68 20.54 -8.24
N ARG A 52 8.55 20.07 -7.34
CA ARG A 52 9.59 19.08 -7.65
C ARG A 52 9.24 17.73 -7.07
N LEU A 53 8.82 16.82 -7.93
CA LEU A 53 8.42 15.47 -7.54
C LEU A 53 9.43 14.44 -8.05
N ARG A 54 9.59 13.35 -7.30
CA ARG A 54 10.55 12.28 -7.59
C ARG A 54 9.85 10.96 -7.40
N ILE A 55 9.68 10.23 -8.49
CA ILE A 55 9.13 8.87 -8.46
C ILE A 55 10.14 7.93 -7.81
N ARG A 56 11.44 8.20 -7.99
CA ARG A 56 12.52 7.45 -7.34
C ARG A 56 12.33 7.36 -5.83
N ASP A 57 12.23 8.52 -5.19
CA ASP A 57 12.17 8.63 -3.73
C ASP A 57 10.92 7.90 -3.19
N GLY A 58 9.81 7.97 -3.92
CA GLY A 58 8.58 7.25 -3.55
C GLY A 58 8.68 5.74 -3.77
N VAL A 59 9.29 5.28 -4.86
CA VAL A 59 9.55 3.85 -5.10
C VAL A 59 10.46 3.27 -4.02
N GLU A 60 11.55 3.97 -3.66
CA GLU A 60 12.45 3.54 -2.59
C GLU A 60 11.71 3.47 -1.25
N ALA A 61 10.97 4.54 -0.87
CA ALA A 61 10.23 4.57 0.39
C ALA A 61 9.13 3.50 0.47
N VAL A 62 8.41 3.24 -0.63
CA VAL A 62 7.40 2.18 -0.70
C VAL A 62 8.06 0.81 -0.52
N ALA A 63 9.16 0.56 -1.21
CA ALA A 63 9.85 -0.72 -1.18
C ALA A 63 10.46 -1.01 0.20
N GLU A 64 11.13 -0.03 0.80
CA GLU A 64 11.67 -0.12 2.16
C GLU A 64 10.56 -0.40 3.17
N ARG A 65 9.43 0.31 3.07
CA ARG A 65 8.29 0.09 3.98
C ARG A 65 7.69 -1.31 3.85
N ILE A 66 7.54 -1.81 2.62
CA ILE A 66 7.00 -3.15 2.38
C ILE A 66 7.98 -4.22 2.89
N ALA A 67 9.29 -4.01 2.73
CA ALA A 67 10.31 -4.90 3.27
C ALA A 67 10.21 -5.00 4.80
N GLY A 68 10.13 -3.86 5.50
CA GLY A 68 9.94 -3.86 6.95
C GLY A 68 8.65 -4.54 7.40
N TRP A 69 7.57 -4.44 6.61
CA TRP A 69 6.34 -5.19 6.88
C TRP A 69 6.50 -6.70 6.65
N ALA A 70 7.30 -7.12 5.68
CA ALA A 70 7.58 -8.53 5.43
C ALA A 70 8.42 -9.14 6.57
N VAL A 71 9.40 -8.41 7.09
CA VAL A 71 10.16 -8.80 8.29
C VAL A 71 9.24 -8.91 9.51
N ALA A 72 8.42 -7.89 9.77
CA ALA A 72 7.50 -7.89 10.91
C ALA A 72 6.43 -9.01 10.86
N ALA A 73 6.20 -9.59 9.68
CA ALA A 73 5.27 -10.69 9.46
C ALA A 73 5.98 -12.06 9.36
N ASP A 74 7.28 -12.14 9.68
CA ASP A 74 8.12 -13.34 9.55
C ASP A 74 8.09 -13.95 8.14
N ALA A 75 7.89 -13.14 7.10
CA ALA A 75 7.84 -13.58 5.70
C ALA A 75 9.23 -13.64 5.06
N ILE A 76 10.17 -12.85 5.58
CA ILE A 76 11.59 -12.83 5.21
C ILE A 76 12.41 -12.62 6.48
N GLU A 77 13.68 -13.03 6.47
CA GLU A 77 14.60 -12.77 7.58
C GLU A 77 15.01 -11.28 7.62
N ALA A 78 15.31 -10.75 8.81
CA ALA A 78 15.73 -9.36 8.98
C ALA A 78 17.00 -9.02 8.17
N GLU A 79 17.90 -10.00 8.00
CA GLU A 79 19.12 -9.85 7.20
C GLU A 79 18.84 -9.70 5.69
N GLU A 80 17.64 -10.09 5.24
CA GLU A 80 17.22 -10.02 3.83
C GLU A 80 16.45 -8.74 3.50
N GLU A 81 16.12 -7.91 4.50
CA GLU A 81 15.24 -6.73 4.36
C GLU A 81 15.74 -5.78 3.27
N GLU A 82 17.02 -5.39 3.32
CA GLU A 82 17.63 -4.47 2.36
C GLU A 82 17.63 -5.07 0.94
N ALA A 83 18.07 -6.32 0.79
CA ALA A 83 18.10 -7.00 -0.49
C ALA A 83 16.70 -7.21 -1.09
N PHE A 84 15.68 -7.40 -0.25
CA PHE A 84 14.29 -7.48 -0.68
C PHE A 84 13.76 -6.11 -1.13
N ALA A 85 14.01 -5.05 -0.35
CA ALA A 85 13.65 -3.68 -0.71
C ALA A 85 14.27 -3.26 -2.05
N GLU A 86 15.57 -3.53 -2.27
CA GLU A 86 16.25 -3.21 -3.52
C GLU A 86 15.64 -3.93 -4.73
N ARG A 87 15.34 -5.22 -4.60
CA ARG A 87 14.68 -6.02 -5.65
C ARG A 87 13.28 -5.49 -5.95
N LEU A 88 12.51 -5.17 -4.92
CA LEU A 88 11.17 -4.64 -5.06
C LEU A 88 11.17 -3.27 -5.75
N ALA A 89 12.07 -2.37 -5.35
CA ALA A 89 12.25 -1.07 -5.96
C ALA A 89 12.64 -1.19 -7.44
N LEU A 90 13.51 -2.15 -7.79
CA LEU A 90 13.89 -2.44 -9.17
C LEU A 90 12.71 -2.93 -10.01
N LEU A 91 11.86 -3.82 -9.46
CA LEU A 91 10.66 -4.32 -10.12
C LEU A 91 9.64 -3.20 -10.37
N MET A 92 9.44 -2.33 -9.38
CA MET A 92 8.56 -1.16 -9.52
C MET A 92 9.09 -0.18 -10.56
N ALA A 93 10.35 0.26 -10.44
CA ALA A 93 10.96 1.17 -11.42
C ALA A 93 11.13 0.54 -12.81
N SER A 94 10.98 -0.78 -12.93
CA SER A 94 10.90 -1.48 -14.21
C SER A 94 9.55 -1.62 -14.85
N ASP A 95 8.51 -1.11 -14.18
CA ASP A 95 7.13 -1.36 -14.56
C ASP A 95 6.81 -2.87 -14.66
N ALA A 96 7.67 -3.71 -14.07
CA ALA A 96 7.47 -5.16 -13.99
C ALA A 96 6.52 -5.52 -12.84
N LEU A 97 6.35 -4.60 -11.89
CA LEU A 97 5.42 -4.71 -10.79
C LEU A 97 4.67 -3.39 -10.61
N ARG A 98 3.34 -3.46 -10.62
CA ARG A 98 2.46 -2.34 -10.26
C ARG A 98 1.76 -2.67 -8.95
N LEU A 99 1.92 -1.79 -7.98
CA LEU A 99 1.23 -1.87 -6.70
C LEU A 99 -0.12 -1.16 -6.79
N GLU A 100 -1.10 -1.63 -6.04
CA GLU A 100 -2.39 -0.97 -5.96
C GLU A 100 -2.27 0.37 -5.24
N ARG A 101 -3.09 1.35 -5.65
CA ARG A 101 -3.13 2.70 -5.07
C ARG A 101 -3.25 2.71 -3.53
N PRO A 102 -4.10 1.87 -2.89
CA PRO A 102 -4.18 1.84 -1.42
C PRO A 102 -2.87 1.41 -0.76
N LEU A 103 -2.16 0.44 -1.35
CA LEU A 103 -0.87 -0.06 -0.84
C LEU A 103 0.21 1.01 -0.94
N ILE A 104 0.27 1.76 -2.05
CA ILE A 104 1.21 2.88 -2.23
C ILE A 104 0.94 3.99 -1.20
N ARG A 105 -0.34 4.35 -1.01
CA ARG A 105 -0.71 5.38 -0.02
C ARG A 105 -0.40 4.95 1.40
N ALA A 106 -0.68 3.68 1.73
CA ALA A 106 -0.33 3.12 3.02
C ALA A 106 1.17 3.16 3.22
N SER A 107 1.99 2.69 2.28
CA SER A 107 3.43 2.64 2.49
C SER A 107 4.06 4.03 2.65
N LEU A 108 3.51 5.06 2.01
CA LEU A 108 3.96 6.45 2.11
C LEU A 108 3.33 7.24 3.28
N GLY A 109 2.29 6.71 3.92
CA GLY A 109 1.57 7.36 5.02
C GLY A 109 2.39 7.43 6.32
N VAL A 110 2.23 8.53 7.05
CA VAL A 110 2.78 8.70 8.40
C VAL A 110 2.01 7.78 9.36
N GLY A 111 2.73 6.91 10.08
CA GLY A 111 2.14 5.95 11.02
C GLY A 111 1.48 4.72 10.37
N ALA A 112 1.76 4.45 9.10
CA ALA A 112 1.16 3.31 8.42
C ALA A 112 1.78 1.97 8.84
N CYS A 113 0.96 1.15 9.49
CA CYS A 113 1.15 -0.29 9.62
C CYS A 113 0.72 -0.98 8.32
N ALA A 114 1.29 -2.14 8.01
CA ALA A 114 1.12 -2.93 6.76
C ALA A 114 -0.16 -2.64 5.97
N ALA A 115 -0.10 -2.46 4.64
CA ALA A 115 -1.31 -2.25 3.83
C ALA A 115 -2.22 -3.50 3.69
N TYR A 116 -1.84 -4.60 4.37
CA TYR A 116 -2.72 -5.73 4.68
C TYR A 116 -3.31 -5.65 6.10
N SER A 117 -3.11 -4.55 6.82
CA SER A 117 -3.56 -4.38 8.19
C SER A 117 -5.07 -4.24 8.18
N ALA A 118 -5.73 -5.38 8.41
CA ALA A 118 -6.95 -5.34 9.17
C ALA A 118 -6.57 -4.89 10.58
N CYS A 119 -6.97 -3.69 10.98
CA CYS A 119 -6.87 -3.24 12.36
C CYS A 119 -8.17 -3.60 13.08
N CYS A 120 -8.11 -4.35 14.17
CA CYS A 120 -9.26 -4.56 15.04
C CYS A 120 -9.16 -3.61 16.23
N ILE A 121 -10.17 -2.77 16.43
CA ILE A 121 -10.29 -1.88 17.59
C ILE A 121 -11.37 -2.44 18.51
N ASP A 122 -11.00 -2.66 19.77
CA ASP A 122 -11.95 -2.95 20.83
C ASP A 122 -12.63 -1.65 21.23
N TRP A 123 -13.92 -1.58 20.97
CA TRP A 123 -14.69 -0.38 21.24
C TRP A 123 -14.93 -0.25 22.74
N PRO A 124 -14.55 0.89 23.36
CA PRO A 124 -14.73 1.08 24.78
C PRO A 124 -16.22 1.18 25.12
N THR A 125 -16.58 0.65 26.30
CA THR A 125 -17.95 0.70 26.82
C THR A 125 -18.28 2.01 27.55
N GLN A 126 -17.29 2.88 27.75
CA GLN A 126 -17.42 4.14 28.48
C GLN A 126 -17.25 5.33 27.54
N GLY A 127 -18.21 6.27 27.57
CA GLY A 127 -18.29 7.42 26.65
C GLY A 127 -17.02 8.29 26.52
N PRO A 128 -16.27 8.62 27.60
CA PRO A 128 -15.07 9.44 27.45
C PRO A 128 -13.96 8.77 26.62
N ALA A 129 -13.82 7.45 26.74
CA ALA A 129 -12.84 6.67 25.99
C ALA A 129 -13.23 6.49 24.51
N GLU A 130 -14.49 6.77 24.15
CA GLU A 130 -14.98 6.70 22.77
C GLU A 130 -14.31 7.73 21.86
N THR A 131 -13.94 8.90 22.39
CA THR A 131 -13.22 9.94 21.65
C THR A 131 -11.82 9.48 21.22
N ASP A 132 -11.13 8.73 22.09
CA ASP A 132 -9.81 8.17 21.80
C ASP A 132 -9.91 7.01 20.79
N ALA A 133 -10.99 6.24 20.86
CA ALA A 133 -11.29 5.20 19.88
C ALA A 133 -11.56 5.79 18.50
N ILE A 134 -12.35 6.87 18.39
CA ILE A 134 -12.60 7.60 17.14
C ILE A 134 -11.28 8.15 16.56
N SER A 135 -10.42 8.73 17.39
CA SER A 135 -9.10 9.23 16.97
C SER A 135 -8.21 8.10 16.45
N SER A 136 -8.36 6.89 16.99
CA SER A 136 -7.64 5.71 16.52
C SER A 136 -8.20 5.21 15.19
N VAL A 137 -9.52 5.17 15.02
CA VAL A 137 -10.18 4.91 13.74
C VAL A 137 -9.73 5.88 12.65
N GLN A 138 -9.66 7.16 12.97
CA GLN A 138 -9.19 8.20 12.04
C GLN A 138 -7.79 7.90 11.49
N ARG A 139 -6.84 7.59 12.38
CA ARG A 139 -5.46 7.26 11.99
C ARG A 139 -5.40 6.00 11.12
N VAL A 140 -6.17 4.98 11.46
CA VAL A 140 -6.24 3.71 10.74
C VAL A 140 -6.85 3.88 9.34
N LEU A 141 -7.97 4.60 9.22
CA LEU A 141 -8.61 4.81 7.92
C LEU A 141 -7.80 5.77 7.03
N ALA A 142 -7.14 6.76 7.63
CA ALA A 142 -6.22 7.66 6.92
C ALA A 142 -5.00 6.91 6.37
N SER A 143 -4.47 5.92 7.10
CA SER A 143 -3.39 5.05 6.61
C SER A 143 -3.84 4.07 5.52
N GLY A 144 -5.14 3.83 5.40
CA GLY A 144 -5.73 2.95 4.40
C GLY A 144 -5.81 1.49 4.76
N ALA A 145 -5.65 1.19 6.04
CA ALA A 145 -5.97 -0.08 6.65
C ALA A 145 -7.49 -0.40 6.53
N ARG A 146 -7.83 -1.68 6.47
CA ARG A 146 -9.22 -2.14 6.69
C ARG A 146 -9.47 -2.16 8.21
N LEU A 147 -10.64 -1.72 8.64
CA LEU A 147 -10.97 -1.60 10.06
C LEU A 147 -12.03 -2.62 10.46
N ALA A 148 -11.79 -3.34 11.54
CA ALA A 148 -12.78 -4.10 12.28
C ALA A 148 -13.00 -3.42 13.63
N ILE A 149 -14.26 -3.26 14.05
CA ILE A 149 -14.62 -2.73 15.37
C ILE A 149 -15.31 -3.85 16.13
N ARG A 150 -14.77 -4.18 17.31
CA ARG A 150 -15.32 -5.17 18.23
C ARG A 150 -15.99 -4.43 19.39
N GLY A 151 -17.31 -4.44 19.42
CA GLY A 151 -18.10 -3.73 20.44
C GLY A 151 -19.25 -2.96 19.83
N ALA A 152 -19.87 -2.09 20.63
CA ALA A 152 -21.04 -1.32 20.23
C ALA A 152 -20.71 0.18 20.29
N PRO A 153 -20.27 0.78 19.17
CA PRO A 153 -20.15 2.22 19.08
C PRO A 153 -21.48 2.92 19.32
N SER A 154 -21.43 4.09 19.94
CA SER A 154 -22.60 4.96 20.04
C SER A 154 -23.04 5.42 18.64
N PRO A 155 -24.31 5.84 18.48
CA PRO A 155 -24.78 6.40 17.21
C PRO A 155 -23.93 7.57 16.72
N ASP A 156 -23.51 8.45 17.63
CA ASP A 156 -22.66 9.61 17.29
C ASP A 156 -21.28 9.17 16.77
N ALA A 157 -20.70 8.13 17.37
CA ALA A 157 -19.45 7.55 16.90
C ALA A 157 -19.60 6.88 15.53
N MET A 158 -20.72 6.17 15.31
CA MET A 158 -21.04 5.57 14.01
C MET A 158 -21.13 6.62 12.90
N ASP A 159 -21.84 7.71 13.16
CA ASP A 159 -21.98 8.82 12.20
C ASP A 159 -20.62 9.46 11.89
N ALA A 160 -19.76 9.64 12.90
CA ALA A 160 -18.41 10.15 12.71
C ALA A 160 -17.54 9.21 11.84
N ILE A 161 -17.64 7.89 12.05
CA ILE A 161 -16.90 6.89 11.27
C ILE A 161 -17.40 6.81 9.83
N ASP A 162 -18.71 6.85 9.61
CA ASP A 162 -19.30 6.83 8.25
C ASP A 162 -18.92 8.10 7.48
N ALA A 163 -19.05 9.27 8.12
CA ALA A 163 -18.64 10.55 7.53
C ALA A 163 -17.15 10.53 7.13
N LEU A 164 -16.28 9.99 7.97
CA LEU A 164 -14.85 9.86 7.70
C LEU A 164 -14.57 8.87 6.55
N THR A 165 -15.23 7.72 6.54
CA THR A 165 -15.12 6.71 5.46
C THR A 165 -15.46 7.33 4.11
N ARG A 166 -16.56 8.09 4.05
CA ARG A 166 -17.00 8.82 2.84
C ARG A 166 -16.02 9.92 2.46
N LEU A 167 -15.56 10.72 3.43
CA LEU A 167 -14.59 11.79 3.19
C LEU A 167 -13.29 11.25 2.56
N LEU A 168 -12.85 10.07 3.01
CA LEU A 168 -11.65 9.41 2.51
C LEU A 168 -11.89 8.62 1.21
N GLY A 169 -13.10 8.63 0.66
CA GLY A 169 -13.45 7.91 -0.57
C GLY A 169 -13.27 6.39 -0.45
N ARG A 170 -13.48 5.83 0.75
CA ARG A 170 -13.30 4.40 1.02
C ARG A 170 -14.57 3.63 0.66
N GLU A 171 -14.39 2.42 0.15
CA GLU A 171 -15.50 1.50 -0.11
C GLU A 171 -16.18 1.07 1.20
N SER A 172 -17.47 0.73 1.13
CA SER A 172 -18.29 0.35 2.30
C SER A 172 -17.78 -0.91 3.02
N ASP A 173 -16.88 -1.68 2.40
CA ASP A 173 -16.24 -2.86 2.97
C ASP A 173 -14.96 -2.55 3.79
N ALA A 174 -14.56 -1.27 3.83
CA ALA A 174 -13.38 -0.81 4.57
C ALA A 174 -13.59 -0.80 6.09
N VAL A 175 -14.84 -0.77 6.57
CA VAL A 175 -15.19 -0.83 8.00
C VAL A 175 -16.16 -1.98 8.23
N ARG A 176 -15.80 -2.91 9.11
CA ARG A 176 -16.67 -3.98 9.62
C ARG A 176 -16.89 -3.79 11.10
N ILE A 177 -18.13 -3.92 11.54
CA ILE A 177 -18.51 -3.74 12.96
C ILE A 177 -19.18 -5.01 13.42
N ALA A 178 -18.64 -5.62 14.46
CA ALA A 178 -19.17 -6.81 15.09
C ALA A 178 -19.59 -6.46 16.53
N PRO A 179 -20.90 -6.41 16.83
CA PRO A 179 -21.37 -6.21 18.19
C PRO A 179 -21.13 -7.48 19.02
N GLY A 180 -20.08 -7.49 19.84
CA GLY A 180 -19.73 -8.58 20.76
C GLY A 180 -18.39 -9.27 20.46
N ASP A 181 -18.04 -10.30 21.24
CA ASP A 181 -16.73 -10.98 21.18
C ASP A 181 -16.45 -11.78 19.88
N ASP A 182 -17.43 -11.86 18.97
CA ASP A 182 -17.41 -12.76 17.81
C ASP A 182 -16.72 -12.19 16.55
N ALA A 183 -16.00 -11.07 16.65
CA ALA A 183 -15.31 -10.47 15.49
C ALA A 183 -14.21 -11.39 14.90
N LEU A 184 -13.56 -12.20 15.75
CA LEU A 184 -12.35 -12.97 15.41
C LEU A 184 -12.62 -14.40 14.93
N THR A 185 -13.79 -14.98 15.21
CA THR A 185 -14.18 -16.33 14.74
C THR A 185 -14.40 -16.36 13.23
N SER A 186 -14.77 -15.23 12.60
CA SER A 186 -14.91 -15.16 11.13
C SER A 186 -13.57 -15.03 10.37
N ILE A 187 -12.56 -14.36 10.95
CA ILE A 187 -11.23 -14.22 10.32
C ILE A 187 -10.49 -15.57 10.34
N ALA A 188 -10.66 -16.35 11.40
CA ALA A 188 -10.13 -17.73 11.47
C ALA A 188 -10.83 -18.67 10.48
N ALA A 189 -12.13 -18.48 10.22
CA ALA A 189 -12.90 -19.27 9.25
C ALA A 189 -12.59 -18.91 7.78
N ASP A 190 -12.19 -17.66 7.50
CA ASP A 190 -11.75 -17.22 6.17
C ASP A 190 -10.25 -17.41 5.92
N ARG A 191 -9.46 -17.82 6.92
CA ARG A 191 -8.04 -18.18 6.77
C ARG A 191 -7.78 -19.18 5.62
N PRO A 192 -8.58 -20.26 5.42
CA PRO A 192 -8.40 -21.12 4.25
C PRO A 192 -8.77 -20.43 2.93
N ARG A 193 -9.71 -19.48 2.89
CA ARG A 193 -10.03 -18.70 1.68
C ARG A 193 -8.99 -17.63 1.37
N LEU A 194 -8.46 -16.96 2.38
CA LEU A 194 -7.34 -16.02 2.29
C LEU A 194 -6.04 -16.73 1.95
N ALA A 195 -5.78 -17.90 2.55
CA ALA A 195 -4.66 -18.76 2.17
C ALA A 195 -4.84 -19.35 0.77
N ALA A 196 -6.07 -19.67 0.34
CA ALA A 196 -6.36 -20.09 -1.03
C ALA A 196 -6.22 -18.94 -2.03
N ALA A 197 -6.64 -17.73 -1.68
CA ALA A 197 -6.47 -16.53 -2.51
C ALA A 197 -5.00 -16.11 -2.60
N ALA A 198 -4.25 -16.17 -1.49
CA ALA A 198 -2.81 -15.96 -1.45
C ALA A 198 -2.06 -17.07 -2.21
N SER A 199 -2.47 -18.33 -2.08
CA SER A 199 -1.92 -19.45 -2.86
C SER A 199 -2.27 -19.34 -4.35
N ALA A 200 -3.43 -18.79 -4.70
CA ALA A 200 -3.82 -18.52 -6.08
C ALA A 200 -3.03 -17.34 -6.66
N GLY A 201 -2.80 -16.30 -5.85
CA GLY A 201 -1.93 -15.17 -6.17
C GLY A 201 -0.48 -15.61 -6.37
N ALA A 202 0.07 -16.39 -5.44
CA ALA A 202 1.41 -16.97 -5.52
C ALA A 202 1.55 -17.86 -6.77
N ARG A 203 0.58 -18.74 -7.06
CA ARG A 203 0.59 -19.55 -8.29
C ARG A 203 0.48 -18.72 -9.56
N ARG A 204 -0.23 -17.59 -9.53
CA ARG A 204 -0.35 -16.68 -10.67
C ARG A 204 0.94 -15.87 -10.89
N ILE A 205 1.65 -15.52 -9.81
CA ILE A 205 2.99 -14.93 -9.84
C ILE A 205 4.01 -15.95 -10.36
N ASP A 206 4.01 -17.19 -9.85
CA ASP A 206 4.88 -18.26 -10.32
C ASP A 206 4.66 -18.60 -11.80
N ALA A 207 3.40 -18.66 -12.25
CA ALA A 207 3.07 -18.84 -13.65
C ALA A 207 3.58 -17.68 -14.52
N SER A 208 3.49 -16.45 -14.01
CA SER A 208 4.00 -15.25 -14.69
C SER A 208 5.54 -15.25 -14.75
N LEU A 209 6.21 -15.64 -13.65
CA LEU A 209 7.67 -15.79 -13.58
C LEU A 209 8.17 -16.93 -14.48
N SER A 210 7.47 -18.06 -14.54
CA SER A 210 7.77 -19.19 -15.43
C SER A 210 7.58 -18.80 -16.90
N THR A 211 6.53 -18.04 -17.22
CA THR A 211 6.30 -17.52 -18.57
C THR A 211 7.40 -16.53 -18.97
N VAL A 212 7.83 -15.66 -18.05
CA VAL A 212 8.96 -14.74 -18.27
C VAL A 212 10.29 -15.47 -18.42
N ALA A 213 10.51 -16.56 -17.68
CA ALA A 213 11.69 -17.42 -17.83
C ALA A 213 11.70 -18.16 -19.18
N ALA A 214 10.55 -18.63 -19.65
CA ALA A 214 10.39 -19.26 -20.96
C ALA A 214 10.61 -18.28 -22.13
N MET A 215 10.12 -17.04 -22.00
CA MET A 215 10.32 -15.99 -23.01
C MET A 215 11.77 -15.47 -23.10
N ARG A 216 12.59 -15.70 -22.07
CA ARG A 216 14.01 -15.31 -22.03
C ARG A 216 14.99 -16.42 -22.43
N GLY A 217 14.50 -17.59 -22.87
CA GLY A 217 15.34 -18.64 -23.44
C GLY A 217 16.02 -19.58 -22.44
N GLY A 218 15.32 -20.02 -21.39
CA GLY A 218 15.74 -21.17 -20.56
C GLY A 218 15.37 -22.52 -21.20
N PRO A 219 16.20 -23.57 -21.05
CA PRO A 219 16.25 -24.73 -21.95
C PRO A 219 15.05 -25.68 -21.86
N THR A 220 14.71 -26.29 -23.00
CA THR A 220 13.95 -27.55 -23.07
C THR A 220 14.77 -28.69 -22.45
N ALA A 221 14.41 -29.10 -21.23
CA ALA A 221 14.41 -30.45 -20.66
C ALA A 221 14.48 -30.38 -19.13
#